data_AF-A0A7J6G2N6-F1
#
_entry.id   AF-A0A7J6G2N6-F1
#
_cell.length_a   1.000
_cell.length_b   1.000
_cell.length_c   1.000
_cell.angle_alpha   90.00
_cell.angle_beta   90.00
_cell.angle_gamma   90.00
#
_symmetry.space_group_name_H-M   'P 1'
#
loop_
_entity.id
_entity.type
_entity.pdbx_description
1 polymer ?
#
loop_
_entity_poly.entity_id
_entity_poly.type
_entity_poly.pdbx_seq_one_letter_code
_entity_poly.pdbx_strand_id
1 'polypeptide(L)'
;MVDASWKEGDAGLAVVLVEPSAGSSKWMAKRCKAASPMEAEMLAICWALQLGKDLGHDSITVLTDAQILAKSLQARRCPPVWKVRPLALNILNLCSAFSSCNFFYISRSDNSIGYSIAKKARIDGHVTSLLFREGSPAKPNDKNINLTASFNPSISSDFRLNQHSLLTCSSSLSLMATATGDDQPKLKLYSYWRSSCSFRVRIALNLKGLDYDYEAVNLVKGEQRNPEFLKLNPIGYVPVLVDGDIVLSDSFAILLVSCSTAAAVCCVPYLDEKYPQHPLLPTDLKRKAINLQVANIVSASIQPLQNLVLLSYIKEKFGPEEITPWVKYHLGNGFAALEGLLKNYAGRYATGDEVFLADLFLAPQIHSFVTRFNFDLSQYPILSRLNEAYSLLPAFQNAMPEKQPDYPSSSTS
;
A
#
# COMPACT_ATOMS: atom_id res chain seq x y z
N MET A 1 -11.97 25.02 14.52
CA MET A 1 -13.04 24.23 15.18
C MET A 1 -13.38 23.04 14.31
N VAL A 2 -13.74 21.91 14.90
CA VAL A 2 -14.12 20.69 14.18
C VAL A 2 -15.39 20.09 14.76
N ASP A 3 -16.17 19.42 13.93
CA ASP A 3 -17.36 18.67 14.36
C ASP A 3 -17.66 17.56 13.34
N ALA A 4 -18.40 16.54 13.77
CA ALA A 4 -18.90 15.47 12.92
C ALA A 4 -20.37 15.13 13.21
N SER A 5 -21.15 14.93 12.14
CA SER A 5 -22.48 14.35 12.21
C SER A 5 -22.42 12.91 11.74
N TRP A 6 -22.97 11.97 12.50
CA TRP A 6 -22.97 10.54 12.15
C TRP A 6 -24.37 9.93 12.22
N LYS A 7 -24.73 9.08 11.25
CA LYS A 7 -25.92 8.22 11.28
C LYS A 7 -25.69 6.99 10.41
N GLU A 8 -25.85 5.80 10.98
CA GLU A 8 -25.88 4.51 10.25
C GLU A 8 -24.68 4.29 9.32
N GLY A 9 -23.48 4.64 9.78
CA GLY A 9 -22.23 4.47 9.02
C GLY A 9 -21.89 5.62 8.07
N ASP A 10 -22.81 6.55 7.83
CA ASP A 10 -22.56 7.79 7.11
C ASP A 10 -22.17 8.92 8.05
N ALA A 11 -21.11 9.63 7.71
CA ALA A 11 -20.61 10.78 8.44
C ALA A 11 -20.50 12.02 7.54
N GLY A 12 -20.82 13.18 8.11
CA GLY A 12 -20.44 14.48 7.57
C GLY A 12 -19.43 15.12 8.51
N LEU A 13 -18.32 15.61 7.98
CA LEU A 13 -17.25 16.25 8.74
C LEU A 13 -17.26 17.74 8.46
N ALA A 14 -16.98 18.55 9.47
CA ALA A 14 -16.81 19.99 9.35
C ALA A 14 -15.49 20.46 9.96
N VAL A 15 -14.82 21.37 9.26
CA VAL A 15 -13.65 22.11 9.75
C VAL A 15 -13.93 23.59 9.53
N VAL A 16 -13.93 24.38 10.61
CA VAL A 16 -14.02 25.84 10.57
C VAL A 16 -12.66 26.40 10.95
N LEU A 17 -11.97 26.99 9.98
CA LEU A 17 -10.73 27.72 10.15
C LEU A 17 -11.03 29.14 10.63
N VAL A 18 -10.37 29.52 11.72
CA VAL A 18 -10.47 30.86 12.29
C VAL A 18 -9.04 31.40 12.34
N GLU A 19 -8.74 32.36 11.46
CA GLU A 19 -7.47 33.08 11.48
C GLU A 19 -7.63 34.35 12.32
N PRO A 20 -6.97 34.46 13.50
CA PRO A 20 -7.13 35.60 14.40
C PRO A 20 -6.74 36.93 13.76
N SER A 21 -5.79 36.91 12.82
CA SER A 21 -5.24 38.09 12.14
C SER A 21 -6.10 38.60 10.98
N ALA A 22 -6.88 37.74 10.33
CA ALA A 22 -7.61 38.07 9.10
C ALA A 22 -9.04 38.57 9.32
N GLY A 23 -9.60 38.39 10.53
CA GLY A 23 -10.99 38.77 10.84
C GLY A 23 -12.07 37.97 10.07
N SER A 24 -11.67 37.06 9.17
CA SER A 24 -12.52 36.20 8.38
C SER A 24 -12.43 34.75 8.86
N SER A 25 -13.58 34.09 9.01
CA SER A 25 -13.64 32.63 9.19
C SER A 25 -13.86 31.95 7.84
N LYS A 26 -13.20 30.82 7.62
CA LYS A 26 -13.41 29.93 6.47
C LYS A 26 -13.91 28.59 6.98
N TRP A 27 -14.74 27.89 6.22
CA TRP A 27 -15.21 26.57 6.63
C TRP A 27 -15.20 25.58 5.48
N MET A 28 -15.07 24.31 5.81
CA MET A 28 -14.97 23.20 4.87
C MET A 28 -15.79 22.04 5.41
N ALA A 29 -16.43 21.30 4.50
CA ALA A 29 -17.18 20.12 4.87
C ALA A 29 -17.05 19.03 3.81
N LYS A 30 -17.12 17.77 4.24
CA LYS A 30 -17.15 16.61 3.34
C LYS A 30 -17.95 15.47 3.93
N ARG A 31 -18.46 14.60 3.08
CA ARG A 31 -19.09 13.33 3.49
C ARG A 31 -18.07 12.20 3.47
N CYS A 32 -18.13 11.30 4.44
CA CYS A 32 -17.32 10.08 4.47
C CYS A 32 -18.07 8.94 5.17
N LYS A 33 -17.46 7.75 5.19
CA LYS A 33 -17.92 6.64 6.03
C LYS A 33 -17.16 6.65 7.36
N ALA A 34 -17.83 6.26 8.43
CA ALA A 34 -17.23 6.05 9.75
C ALA A 34 -18.03 4.98 10.49
N ALA A 35 -17.38 4.06 11.21
CA ALA A 35 -18.07 2.97 11.90
C ALA A 35 -18.76 3.42 13.20
N SER A 36 -18.40 4.59 13.74
CA SER A 36 -19.02 5.13 14.96
C SER A 36 -18.99 6.66 14.99
N PRO A 37 -19.80 7.31 15.86
CA PRO A 37 -19.71 8.75 16.10
C PRO A 37 -18.31 9.17 16.54
N MET A 38 -17.65 8.39 17.41
CA MET A 38 -16.30 8.71 17.88
C MET A 38 -15.27 8.69 16.77
N GLU A 39 -15.37 7.73 15.86
CA GLU A 39 -14.50 7.68 14.69
C GLU A 39 -14.72 8.86 13.76
N ALA A 40 -15.98 9.30 13.57
CA ALA A 40 -16.30 10.47 12.76
C ALA A 40 -15.66 11.75 13.35
N GLU A 41 -15.74 11.96 14.66
CA GLU A 41 -15.06 13.08 15.35
C GLU A 41 -13.54 13.04 15.13
N MET A 42 -12.93 11.87 15.28
CA MET A 42 -11.49 11.72 15.08
C MET A 42 -11.07 11.95 13.63
N LEU A 43 -11.90 11.57 12.65
CA LEU A 43 -11.68 11.87 11.24
C LEU A 43 -11.76 13.37 10.96
N ALA A 44 -12.66 14.10 11.61
CA ALA A 44 -12.71 15.57 11.52
C ALA A 44 -11.43 16.21 12.07
N ILE A 45 -10.92 15.73 13.21
CA ILE A 45 -9.65 16.17 13.80
C ILE A 45 -8.46 15.87 12.86
N CYS A 46 -8.35 14.63 12.37
CA CYS A 46 -7.32 14.25 11.39
C CYS A 46 -7.33 15.18 10.18
N TRP A 47 -8.53 15.47 9.65
CA TRP A 47 -8.67 16.30 8.47
C TRP A 47 -8.24 17.75 8.73
N ALA A 48 -8.58 18.31 9.90
CA ALA A 48 -8.13 19.65 10.27
C ALA A 48 -6.60 19.75 10.40
N LEU A 49 -5.95 18.74 10.97
CA LEU A 49 -4.49 18.70 11.07
C LEU A 49 -3.83 18.56 9.69
N GLN A 50 -4.36 17.69 8.83
CA GLN A 50 -3.85 17.57 7.46
C GLN A 50 -3.98 18.89 6.70
N LEU A 51 -5.13 19.55 6.82
CA LEU A 51 -5.36 20.86 6.19
C LEU A 51 -4.39 21.92 6.72
N GLY A 52 -4.15 21.96 8.03
CA GLY A 52 -3.17 22.89 8.61
C GLY A 52 -1.76 22.69 8.07
N LYS A 53 -1.36 21.42 7.88
CA LYS A 53 -0.08 21.05 7.30
C LYS A 53 0.00 21.46 5.82
N ASP A 54 -1.03 21.17 5.04
CA ASP A 54 -1.08 21.47 3.60
C ASP A 54 -1.09 22.98 3.34
N LEU A 55 -1.67 23.77 4.25
CA LEU A 55 -1.63 25.24 4.23
C LEU A 55 -0.30 25.83 4.74
N GLY A 56 0.64 25.01 5.22
CA GLY A 56 1.95 25.44 5.69
C GLY A 56 1.93 26.17 7.03
N HIS A 57 0.93 25.94 7.89
CA HIS A 57 0.88 26.55 9.21
C HIS A 57 1.83 25.85 10.19
N ASP A 58 2.67 26.65 10.88
CA ASP A 58 3.62 26.14 11.88
C ASP A 58 2.94 25.77 13.21
N SER A 59 1.81 26.39 13.54
CA SER A 59 1.05 26.11 14.76
C SER A 59 -0.44 25.93 14.51
N ILE A 60 -1.08 25.05 15.29
CA ILE A 60 -2.50 24.76 15.17
C ILE A 60 -3.16 24.56 16.53
N THR A 61 -4.38 25.06 16.67
CA THR A 61 -5.25 24.80 17.82
C THR A 61 -6.58 24.23 17.35
N VAL A 62 -6.87 23.00 17.76
CA VAL A 62 -8.10 22.28 17.43
C VAL A 62 -9.10 22.45 18.56
N LEU A 63 -10.28 22.99 18.23
CA LEU A 63 -11.40 23.16 19.14
C LEU A 63 -12.48 22.13 18.79
N THR A 64 -12.93 21.33 19.76
CA THR A 64 -13.94 20.26 19.59
C THR A 64 -14.85 20.16 20.82
N ASP A 65 -16.12 19.77 20.64
CA ASP A 65 -17.04 19.46 21.73
C ASP A 65 -16.94 17.99 22.22
N ALA A 66 -16.08 17.18 21.59
CA ALA A 66 -15.74 15.84 22.04
C ALA A 66 -14.75 15.90 23.25
N GLN A 67 -15.28 16.19 24.44
CA GLN A 67 -14.48 16.43 25.66
C GLN A 67 -13.44 15.34 25.96
N ILE A 68 -13.81 14.06 25.79
CA ILE A 68 -12.91 12.92 26.04
C ILE A 68 -11.74 12.96 25.06
N LEU A 69 -11.99 13.21 23.78
CA LEU A 69 -10.94 13.30 22.76
C LEU A 69 -10.02 14.48 23.02
N ALA A 70 -10.56 15.67 23.28
CA ALA A 70 -9.77 16.86 23.57
C ALA A 70 -8.82 16.61 24.75
N LYS A 71 -9.32 16.06 25.86
CA LYS A 71 -8.50 15.76 27.04
C LYS A 71 -7.44 14.70 26.76
N SER A 72 -7.79 13.60 26.09
CA SER A 72 -6.85 12.52 25.79
C SER A 72 -5.73 12.99 24.84
N LEU A 73 -6.09 13.69 23.76
CA LEU A 73 -5.14 14.18 22.76
C LEU A 73 -4.25 15.30 23.31
N GLN A 74 -4.80 16.21 24.13
CA GLN A 74 -4.01 17.23 24.82
C GLN A 74 -2.97 16.61 25.75
N ALA A 75 -3.32 15.52 26.44
CA ALA A 75 -2.40 14.75 27.28
C ALA A 75 -1.45 13.83 26.49
N ARG A 76 -1.47 13.88 25.15
CA ARG A 76 -0.71 12.99 24.25
C ARG A 76 -0.96 11.50 24.50
N ARG A 77 -2.20 11.14 24.85
CA ARG A 77 -2.63 9.75 25.13
C ARG A 77 -3.72 9.30 24.16
N CYS A 78 -3.79 7.99 23.95
CA CYS A 78 -4.91 7.39 23.23
C CYS A 78 -6.19 7.44 24.07
N PRO A 79 -7.36 7.70 23.46
CA PRO A 79 -8.65 7.52 24.12
C PRO A 79 -8.85 6.07 24.61
N PRO A 80 -9.69 5.84 25.64
CA PRO A 80 -9.89 4.52 26.25
C PRO A 80 -10.58 3.49 25.33
N VAL A 81 -10.96 3.86 24.11
CA VAL A 81 -11.64 3.00 23.14
C VAL A 81 -10.61 2.38 22.19
N TRP A 82 -10.37 1.07 22.31
CA TRP A 82 -9.32 0.40 21.55
C TRP A 82 -9.54 0.43 20.02
N LYS A 83 -10.78 0.40 19.55
CA LYS A 83 -11.13 0.38 18.11
C LYS A 83 -10.65 1.63 17.36
N VAL A 84 -10.52 2.76 18.06
CA VAL A 84 -10.08 4.04 17.47
C VAL A 84 -8.60 4.36 17.78
N ARG A 85 -7.89 3.44 18.43
CA ARG A 85 -6.46 3.60 18.77
C ARG A 85 -5.58 3.87 17.54
N PRO A 86 -5.76 3.22 16.38
CA PRO A 86 -4.99 3.53 15.18
C PRO A 86 -5.17 4.99 14.73
N LEU A 87 -6.40 5.50 14.73
CA LEU A 87 -6.71 6.90 14.43
C LEU A 87 -6.08 7.85 15.45
N ALA A 88 -6.10 7.50 16.74
CA ALA A 88 -5.48 8.34 17.78
C ALA A 88 -3.97 8.46 17.57
N LEU A 89 -3.30 7.36 17.23
CA LEU A 89 -1.87 7.37 16.92
C LEU A 89 -1.57 8.20 15.67
N ASN A 90 -2.42 8.13 14.64
CA ASN A 90 -2.27 8.98 13.46
C ASN A 90 -2.40 10.47 13.79
N ILE A 91 -3.40 10.86 14.61
CA ILE A 91 -3.56 12.23 15.09
C ILE A 91 -2.28 12.70 15.82
N LEU A 92 -1.77 11.89 16.74
CA LEU A 92 -0.55 12.23 17.49
C LEU A 92 0.68 12.35 16.60
N ASN A 93 0.79 11.54 15.55
CA ASN A 93 1.85 11.66 14.55
C ASN A 93 1.69 12.94 13.71
N LEU A 94 0.49 13.28 13.25
CA LEU A 94 0.23 14.54 12.54
C LEU A 94 0.58 15.77 13.39
N CYS A 95 0.41 15.69 14.71
CA CYS A 95 0.80 16.76 15.62
C CYS A 95 2.30 17.08 15.57
N SER A 96 3.16 16.13 15.20
CA SER A 96 4.61 16.36 15.14
C SER A 96 5.04 17.20 13.93
N ALA A 97 4.12 17.47 12.99
CA ALA A 97 4.36 18.38 11.87
C ALA A 97 4.25 19.86 12.27
N PHE A 98 3.82 20.17 13.49
CA PHE A 98 3.62 21.53 14.00
C PHE A 98 4.57 21.81 15.15
N SER A 99 5.13 23.01 15.23
CA SER A 99 5.88 23.48 16.39
C SER A 99 5.00 23.54 17.65
N SER A 100 3.71 23.82 17.46
CA SER A 100 2.69 23.84 18.51
C SER A 100 1.37 23.27 18.01
N CYS A 101 0.87 22.22 18.66
CA CYS A 101 -0.42 21.61 18.35
C CYS A 101 -1.21 21.38 19.64
N ASN A 102 -2.31 22.11 19.81
CA ASN A 102 -3.15 22.09 21.02
C ASN A 102 -4.58 21.62 20.73
N PHE A 103 -5.22 21.00 21.71
CA PHE A 103 -6.60 20.53 21.68
C PHE A 103 -7.37 21.10 22.86
N PHE A 104 -8.45 21.83 22.58
CA PHE A 104 -9.34 22.36 23.63
C PHE A 104 -10.77 21.89 23.44
N TYR A 105 -11.39 21.59 24.58
CA TYR A 105 -12.82 21.35 24.65
C TYR A 105 -13.57 22.68 24.57
N ILE A 106 -14.61 22.73 23.74
CA ILE A 106 -15.59 23.83 23.68
C ILE A 106 -16.99 23.27 23.94
N SER A 107 -17.91 24.09 24.44
CA SER A 107 -19.28 23.61 24.67
C SER A 107 -20.00 23.34 23.34
N ARG A 108 -21.02 22.48 23.36
CA ARG A 108 -21.87 22.24 22.18
C ARG A 108 -22.54 23.49 21.64
N SER A 109 -22.91 24.43 22.52
CA SER A 109 -23.45 25.73 22.11
C SER A 109 -22.42 26.54 21.33
N ASP A 110 -21.16 26.48 21.74
CA ASP A 110 -20.06 27.19 21.06
C ASP A 110 -19.66 26.51 19.75
N ASN A 111 -19.87 25.19 19.60
CA ASN A 111 -19.63 24.43 18.36
C ASN A 111 -20.86 24.33 17.43
N SER A 112 -21.92 25.11 17.67
CA SER A 112 -23.20 25.01 16.93
C SER A 112 -23.07 25.20 15.40
N ILE A 113 -22.09 26.01 14.97
CA ILE A 113 -21.76 26.22 13.55
C ILE A 113 -21.15 24.95 12.96
N GLY A 114 -20.17 24.34 13.63
CA GLY A 114 -19.56 23.08 13.21
C GLY A 114 -20.61 21.99 13.03
N TYR A 115 -21.52 21.86 14.01
CA TYR A 115 -22.59 20.87 14.00
C TYR A 115 -23.51 21.02 12.79
N SER A 116 -23.93 22.26 12.51
CA SER A 116 -24.85 22.56 11.41
C SER A 116 -24.22 22.25 10.05
N ILE A 117 -22.95 22.59 9.87
CA ILE A 117 -22.18 22.30 8.66
C ILE A 117 -22.01 20.79 8.47
N ALA A 118 -21.60 20.08 9.53
CA ALA A 118 -21.38 18.64 9.50
C ALA A 118 -22.68 17.88 9.20
N LYS A 119 -23.79 18.30 9.81
CA LYS A 119 -25.12 17.73 9.56
C LYS A 119 -25.57 17.92 8.11
N LYS A 120 -25.38 19.12 7.57
CA LYS A 120 -25.72 19.42 6.17
C LYS A 120 -24.88 18.60 5.19
N ALA A 121 -23.57 18.49 5.42
CA ALA A 121 -22.67 17.67 4.60
C ALA A 121 -23.07 16.18 4.58
N ARG A 122 -23.59 15.65 5.69
CA ARG A 122 -24.07 14.26 5.75
C ARG A 122 -25.35 14.04 4.92
N ILE A 123 -26.28 15.01 4.93
CA ILE A 123 -27.60 14.88 4.31
C ILE A 123 -27.57 15.17 2.82
N ASP A 124 -26.91 16.25 2.39
CA ASP A 124 -27.14 16.81 1.05
C ASP A 124 -26.34 16.10 -0.07
N GLY A 125 -25.39 15.22 0.25
CA GLY A 125 -24.68 14.36 -0.71
C GLY A 125 -23.82 15.05 -1.79
N HIS A 126 -24.03 16.35 -2.04
CA HIS A 126 -23.37 17.16 -3.07
C HIS A 126 -22.33 18.16 -2.53
N VAL A 127 -21.85 17.98 -1.30
CA VAL A 127 -20.73 18.78 -0.80
C VAL A 127 -19.40 18.12 -1.19
N THR A 128 -19.11 18.14 -2.48
CA THR A 128 -17.75 17.98 -3.04
C THR A 128 -17.30 19.32 -3.59
N SER A 129 -16.90 20.21 -2.70
CA SER A 129 -15.99 21.31 -2.99
C SER A 129 -15.67 22.03 -1.69
N LEU A 130 -14.42 22.46 -1.53
CA LEU A 130 -14.03 23.45 -0.55
C LEU A 130 -14.93 24.68 -0.71
N LEU A 131 -15.93 24.85 0.16
CA LEU A 131 -16.73 26.06 0.19
C LEU A 131 -15.99 27.13 0.97
N PHE A 132 -15.05 27.80 0.31
CA PHE A 132 -14.49 29.06 0.81
C PHE A 132 -15.61 30.08 0.93
N ARG A 133 -16.05 30.36 2.15
CA ARG A 133 -16.97 31.45 2.40
C ARG A 133 -16.45 32.26 3.58
N GLU A 134 -16.15 33.53 3.34
CA GLU A 134 -15.88 34.50 4.40
C GLU A 134 -17.16 34.65 5.23
N GLY A 135 -17.07 34.36 6.53
CA GLY A 135 -18.11 34.65 7.50
C GLY A 135 -17.63 35.70 8.49
N SER A 136 -18.45 36.73 8.73
CA SER A 136 -18.32 37.64 9.88
C SER A 136 -18.40 36.84 11.19
N PRO A 137 -17.77 37.31 12.29
CA PRO A 137 -17.82 36.61 13.58
C PRO A 137 -19.26 36.60 14.12
N ALA A 138 -19.98 35.51 13.88
CA ALA A 138 -21.38 35.40 14.30
C ALA A 138 -21.48 35.06 15.80
N LYS A 139 -22.31 35.83 16.51
CA LYS A 139 -22.62 35.65 17.93
C LYS A 139 -23.47 34.38 18.15
N PRO A 140 -23.50 33.80 19.37
CA PRO A 140 -23.98 32.43 19.65
C PRO A 140 -25.47 32.11 19.36
N ASN A 141 -26.26 33.04 18.80
CA ASN A 141 -27.73 32.91 18.69
C ASN A 141 -28.31 33.12 17.29
N ASP A 142 -27.49 33.19 16.24
CA ASP A 142 -28.01 33.42 14.89
C ASP A 142 -28.59 32.13 14.27
N LYS A 143 -29.91 31.93 14.44
CA LYS A 143 -30.65 30.76 13.94
C LYS A 143 -30.91 30.76 12.43
N ASN A 144 -30.51 31.81 11.72
CA ASN A 144 -30.69 31.96 10.28
C ASN A 144 -29.35 32.21 9.59
N ILE A 145 -28.51 31.18 9.44
CA ILE A 145 -27.43 31.23 8.44
C ILE A 145 -28.08 31.15 7.06
N ASN A 146 -28.43 32.31 6.49
CA ASN A 146 -28.89 32.41 5.11
C ASN A 146 -27.73 32.03 4.18
N LEU A 147 -27.79 30.82 3.62
CA LEU A 147 -26.84 30.28 2.66
C LEU A 147 -27.19 30.75 1.24
N THR A 148 -27.10 32.05 0.97
CA THR A 148 -27.14 32.57 -0.40
C THR A 148 -25.78 32.42 -1.07
N ALA A 149 -25.67 31.48 -2.01
CA ALA A 149 -24.49 31.31 -2.83
C ALA A 149 -24.25 32.58 -3.67
N SER A 150 -23.23 33.37 -3.32
CA SER A 150 -22.68 34.38 -4.22
C SER A 150 -21.47 33.75 -4.91
N PHE A 151 -21.69 33.35 -6.16
CA PHE A 151 -20.67 32.86 -7.08
C PHE A 151 -19.72 34.02 -7.38
N ASN A 152 -18.45 33.93 -6.98
CA ASN A 152 -17.42 34.87 -7.43
C ASN A 152 -16.64 34.18 -8.58
N PRO A 153 -16.81 34.58 -9.85
CA PRO A 153 -16.28 33.84 -11.00
C PRO A 153 -14.75 33.91 -11.14
N SER A 154 -14.07 34.75 -10.35
CA SER A 154 -12.65 35.07 -10.50
C SER A 154 -11.68 34.10 -9.82
N ILE A 155 -12.18 33.04 -9.16
CA ILE A 155 -11.34 31.95 -8.59
C ILE A 155 -11.76 30.60 -9.19
N SER A 156 -12.19 30.59 -10.46
CA SER A 156 -12.72 29.40 -11.14
C SER A 156 -11.78 28.77 -12.17
N SER A 157 -10.54 29.27 -12.35
CA SER A 157 -9.63 28.72 -13.36
C SER A 157 -8.81 27.51 -12.92
N ASP A 158 -8.55 27.30 -11.62
CA ASP A 158 -7.47 26.38 -11.22
C ASP A 158 -7.89 25.09 -10.51
N PHE A 159 -9.20 24.81 -10.39
CA PHE A 159 -9.65 23.53 -9.82
C PHE A 159 -10.87 22.98 -10.57
N ARG A 160 -10.61 22.29 -11.69
CA ARG A 160 -11.48 21.20 -12.16
C ARG A 160 -10.70 19.90 -12.22
N LEU A 161 -11.21 18.96 -11.44
CA LEU A 161 -11.02 17.52 -11.61
C LEU A 161 -11.25 17.12 -13.08
N ASN A 162 -10.22 16.55 -13.71
CA ASN A 162 -10.39 15.77 -14.92
C ASN A 162 -10.59 14.30 -14.53
N GLN A 163 -11.86 13.87 -14.52
CA GLN A 163 -12.20 12.48 -14.75
C GLN A 163 -12.20 12.24 -16.27
N HIS A 164 -11.34 11.31 -16.70
CA HIS A 164 -11.29 10.64 -18.00
C HIS A 164 -11.06 11.50 -19.27
N SER A 165 -9.82 11.49 -19.76
CA SER A 165 -9.58 11.10 -21.17
C SER A 165 -8.18 10.49 -21.32
N LEU A 166 -8.16 9.34 -21.98
CA LEU A 166 -6.99 8.66 -22.48
C LEU A 166 -6.46 9.40 -23.72
N LEU A 167 -5.13 9.56 -23.78
CA LEU A 167 -4.28 9.69 -24.97
C LEU A 167 -4.57 10.85 -25.96
N THR A 168 -3.70 11.86 -26.00
CA THR A 168 -2.80 12.22 -27.14
C THR A 168 -2.11 13.57 -26.93
N CYS A 169 -0.94 13.72 -27.59
CA CYS A 169 -0.09 14.92 -27.78
C CYS A 169 0.74 15.35 -26.56
N SER A 170 2.06 15.15 -26.50
CA SER A 170 3.09 15.62 -27.46
C SER A 170 2.94 17.11 -27.74
N SER A 171 3.48 17.97 -26.85
CA SER A 171 4.29 19.15 -27.21
C SER A 171 4.32 20.17 -26.06
N SER A 172 5.23 19.95 -25.12
CA SER A 172 5.97 21.02 -24.43
C SER A 172 7.25 20.43 -23.82
N LEU A 173 7.98 19.67 -24.65
CA LEU A 173 9.43 19.77 -24.70
C LEU A 173 9.75 21.21 -25.10
N SER A 174 10.06 22.08 -24.14
CA SER A 174 10.93 23.26 -24.31
C SER A 174 10.75 24.26 -23.16
N LEU A 175 11.21 23.92 -21.94
CA LEU A 175 12.01 24.82 -21.09
C LEU A 175 12.40 24.14 -19.75
N MET A 176 13.04 22.97 -19.82
CA MET A 176 14.01 22.51 -18.79
C MET A 176 15.07 21.67 -19.49
N ALA A 177 15.75 22.31 -20.45
CA ALA A 177 16.98 21.81 -21.03
C ALA A 177 18.09 22.78 -20.62
N THR A 178 18.58 22.62 -19.40
CA THR A 178 19.99 22.79 -18.98
C THR A 178 20.07 22.64 -17.45
N ALA A 179 19.92 21.40 -16.99
CA ALA A 179 20.50 20.94 -15.74
C ALA A 179 20.82 19.45 -15.93
N THR A 180 21.90 19.18 -16.66
CA THR A 180 22.53 17.86 -16.72
C THR A 180 23.04 17.53 -15.32
N GLY A 181 22.45 16.51 -14.71
CA GLY A 181 22.82 15.95 -13.40
C GLY A 181 22.08 14.64 -13.18
N ASP A 182 22.65 13.59 -13.78
CA ASP A 182 22.32 12.17 -13.62
C ASP A 182 22.55 11.73 -12.16
N ASP A 183 21.49 11.54 -11.36
CA ASP A 183 21.54 10.74 -10.11
C ASP A 183 20.15 10.46 -9.49
N GLN A 184 19.23 9.83 -10.23
CA GLN A 184 18.17 9.05 -9.56
C GLN A 184 18.76 7.66 -9.28
N PRO A 185 18.84 7.21 -8.02
CA PRO A 185 19.50 5.95 -7.71
C PRO A 185 18.77 4.80 -8.40
N LYS A 186 19.48 4.13 -9.31
CA LYS A 186 18.94 3.05 -10.14
C LYS A 186 18.56 1.85 -9.27
N LEU A 187 17.32 1.36 -9.41
CA LEU A 187 16.84 0.15 -8.74
C LEU A 187 17.80 -1.00 -9.04
N LYS A 188 18.28 -1.70 -8.00
CA LYS A 188 19.21 -2.82 -8.17
C LYS A 188 18.65 -4.08 -7.51
N LEU A 189 18.56 -5.16 -8.26
CA LEU A 189 18.08 -6.46 -7.80
C LEU A 189 19.21 -7.48 -7.79
N TYR A 190 19.62 -7.89 -6.59
CA TYR A 190 20.47 -9.07 -6.42
C TYR A 190 19.61 -10.32 -6.55
N SER A 191 19.91 -11.11 -7.58
CA SER A 191 19.06 -12.22 -8.03
C SER A 191 19.90 -13.44 -8.42
N TYR A 192 19.23 -14.58 -8.47
CA TYR A 192 19.75 -15.80 -9.09
C TYR A 192 18.72 -16.32 -10.09
N TRP A 193 19.16 -16.71 -11.29
CA TRP A 193 18.26 -17.07 -12.40
C TRP A 193 17.21 -18.10 -11.99
N ARG A 194 17.64 -19.16 -11.27
CA ARG A 194 16.80 -20.29 -10.82
C ARG A 194 16.16 -20.09 -9.45
N SER A 195 16.33 -18.94 -8.80
CA SER A 195 15.70 -18.68 -7.49
C SER A 195 14.22 -18.37 -7.67
N SER A 196 13.36 -19.20 -7.08
CA SER A 196 11.91 -18.95 -7.11
C SER A 196 11.54 -17.65 -6.38
N CYS A 197 12.19 -17.32 -5.27
CA CYS A 197 11.96 -16.07 -4.55
C CYS A 197 12.35 -14.84 -5.38
N SER A 198 13.48 -14.89 -6.10
CA SER A 198 13.91 -13.81 -6.98
C SER A 198 12.98 -13.67 -8.18
N PHE A 199 12.50 -14.79 -8.72
CA PHE A 199 11.54 -14.82 -9.82
C PHE A 199 10.24 -14.07 -9.46
N ARG A 200 9.72 -14.18 -8.22
CA ARG A 200 8.54 -13.41 -7.78
C ARG A 200 8.75 -11.89 -7.94
N VAL A 201 9.92 -11.41 -7.52
CA VAL A 201 10.28 -9.98 -7.58
C VAL A 201 10.46 -9.52 -9.03
N ARG A 202 11.08 -10.33 -9.89
CA ARG A 202 11.20 -10.03 -11.32
C ARG A 202 9.84 -9.87 -11.99
N ILE A 203 8.89 -10.78 -11.70
CA ILE A 203 7.51 -10.67 -12.21
C ILE A 203 6.88 -9.35 -11.76
N ALA A 204 7.02 -9.00 -10.48
CA ALA A 204 6.44 -7.78 -9.93
C ALA A 204 7.01 -6.50 -10.57
N LEU A 205 8.33 -6.43 -10.73
CA LEU A 205 9.00 -5.29 -11.39
C LEU A 205 8.53 -5.17 -12.85
N ASN A 206 8.43 -6.30 -13.57
CA ASN A 206 7.92 -6.32 -14.95
C ASN A 206 6.45 -5.88 -15.05
N LEU A 207 5.58 -6.33 -14.13
CA LEU A 207 4.17 -5.93 -14.10
C LEU A 207 4.01 -4.43 -13.84
N LYS A 208 4.93 -3.84 -13.07
CA LYS A 208 4.95 -2.40 -12.78
C LYS A 208 5.70 -1.57 -13.80
N GLY A 209 6.34 -2.21 -14.80
CA GLY A 209 7.13 -1.53 -15.82
C GLY A 209 8.35 -0.81 -15.25
N LEU A 210 8.96 -1.37 -14.19
CA LEU A 210 10.13 -0.79 -13.54
C LEU A 210 11.42 -1.38 -14.11
N ASP A 211 12.28 -0.50 -14.62
CA ASP A 211 13.64 -0.87 -15.00
C ASP A 211 14.51 -1.04 -13.76
N TYR A 212 15.39 -2.04 -13.78
CA TYR A 212 16.30 -2.34 -12.69
C TYR A 212 17.61 -2.95 -13.19
N ASP A 213 18.69 -2.71 -12.45
CA ASP A 213 19.96 -3.39 -12.63
C ASP A 213 19.93 -4.78 -12.01
N TYR A 214 20.15 -5.79 -12.83
CA TYR A 214 20.25 -7.17 -12.39
C TYR A 214 21.68 -7.48 -11.93
N GLU A 215 21.86 -7.81 -10.65
CA GLU A 215 23.12 -8.32 -10.12
C GLU A 215 23.01 -9.82 -9.86
N ALA A 216 23.82 -10.62 -10.54
CA ALA A 216 23.83 -12.07 -10.38
C ALA A 216 24.55 -12.49 -9.09
N VAL A 217 23.93 -13.40 -8.32
CA VAL A 217 24.55 -14.05 -7.16
C VAL A 217 24.45 -15.57 -7.35
N ASN A 218 25.58 -16.20 -7.64
CA ASN A 218 25.63 -17.63 -7.93
C ASN A 218 25.52 -18.48 -6.65
N LEU A 219 24.32 -18.99 -6.41
CA LEU A 219 24.03 -19.79 -5.22
C LEU A 219 24.75 -21.15 -5.17
N VAL A 220 25.14 -21.68 -6.34
CA VAL A 220 25.86 -22.96 -6.45
C VAL A 220 27.34 -22.77 -6.09
N LYS A 221 27.93 -21.65 -6.50
CA LYS A 221 29.30 -21.27 -6.12
C LYS A 221 29.41 -20.72 -4.70
N GLY A 222 28.28 -20.45 -4.03
CA GLY A 222 28.25 -19.98 -2.65
C GLY A 222 28.48 -18.47 -2.49
N GLU A 223 28.30 -17.68 -3.56
CA GLU A 223 28.55 -16.22 -3.55
C GLU A 223 27.69 -15.46 -2.54
N GLN A 224 26.53 -16.01 -2.17
CA GLN A 224 25.67 -15.48 -1.12
C GLN A 224 26.29 -15.49 0.28
N ARG A 225 27.46 -16.12 0.46
CA ARG A 225 28.24 -16.12 1.70
C ARG A 225 29.40 -15.12 1.66
N ASN A 226 29.58 -14.39 0.57
CA ASN A 226 30.58 -13.33 0.47
C ASN A 226 30.30 -12.25 1.55
N PRO A 227 31.30 -11.82 2.33
CA PRO A 227 31.14 -10.73 3.30
C PRO A 227 30.43 -9.49 2.76
N GLU A 228 30.68 -9.08 1.51
CA GLU A 228 30.03 -7.92 0.92
C GLU A 228 28.52 -8.15 0.69
N PHE A 229 28.13 -9.36 0.28
CA PHE A 229 26.71 -9.70 0.15
C PHE A 229 26.02 -9.83 1.52
N LEU A 230 26.72 -10.37 2.52
CA LEU A 230 26.20 -10.52 3.87
C LEU A 230 25.94 -9.19 4.57
N LYS A 231 26.63 -8.10 4.17
CA LYS A 231 26.29 -6.74 4.62
C LYS A 231 24.90 -6.31 4.15
N LEU A 232 24.45 -6.79 2.98
CA LEU A 232 23.12 -6.50 2.43
C LEU A 232 22.04 -7.40 3.02
N ASN A 233 22.34 -8.70 3.14
CA ASN A 233 21.45 -9.66 3.77
C ASN A 233 22.24 -10.63 4.66
N PRO A 234 22.19 -10.46 6.00
CA PRO A 234 22.92 -11.31 6.94
C PRO A 234 22.54 -12.80 6.88
N ILE A 235 21.34 -13.13 6.37
CA ILE A 235 20.91 -14.52 6.19
C ILE A 235 21.60 -15.16 4.96
N GLY A 236 22.09 -14.35 4.02
CA GLY A 236 22.73 -14.83 2.80
C GLY A 236 21.74 -15.45 1.81
N TYR A 237 20.54 -14.88 1.69
CA TYR A 237 19.54 -15.29 0.68
C TYR A 237 19.32 -14.22 -0.39
N VAL A 238 18.91 -14.67 -1.57
CA VAL A 238 18.36 -13.83 -2.63
C VAL A 238 16.83 -14.00 -2.66
N PRO A 239 16.05 -12.98 -3.07
CA PRO A 239 16.50 -11.68 -3.59
C PRO A 239 16.87 -10.67 -2.51
N VAL A 240 17.64 -9.66 -2.92
CA VAL A 240 17.78 -8.38 -2.22
C VAL A 240 17.51 -7.26 -3.22
N LEU A 241 16.60 -6.36 -2.89
CA LEU A 241 16.30 -5.17 -3.67
C LEU A 241 16.91 -3.95 -3.00
N VAL A 242 17.64 -3.15 -3.77
CA VAL A 242 18.17 -1.86 -3.36
C VAL A 242 17.45 -0.78 -4.15
N ASP A 243 16.85 0.18 -3.44
CA ASP A 243 16.09 1.31 -3.98
C ASP A 243 16.53 2.56 -3.24
N GLY A 244 17.49 3.29 -3.80
CA GLY A 244 18.12 4.43 -3.14
C GLY A 244 18.86 4.03 -1.86
N ASP A 245 18.45 4.62 -0.75
CA ASP A 245 18.98 4.40 0.59
C ASP A 245 18.43 3.13 1.28
N ILE A 246 17.42 2.50 0.67
CA ILE A 246 16.73 1.34 1.24
C ILE A 246 17.29 0.05 0.66
N VAL A 247 17.65 -0.87 1.55
CA VAL A 247 18.03 -2.25 1.21
C VAL A 247 17.01 -3.19 1.83
N LEU A 248 16.35 -3.99 0.99
CA LEU A 248 15.31 -4.92 1.42
C LEU A 248 15.65 -6.32 0.97
N SER A 249 15.65 -7.24 1.93
CA SER A 249 15.71 -8.67 1.70
C SER A 249 14.36 -9.31 2.01
N ASP A 250 14.20 -10.58 1.62
CA ASP A 250 12.94 -11.34 1.69
C ASP A 250 11.93 -10.94 0.59
N SER A 251 11.60 -11.91 -0.29
CA SER A 251 10.68 -11.64 -1.41
C SER A 251 9.28 -11.23 -0.95
N PHE A 252 8.79 -11.72 0.18
CA PHE A 252 7.47 -11.37 0.69
C PHE A 252 7.48 -9.93 1.22
N ALA A 253 8.54 -9.56 1.94
CA ALA A 253 8.74 -8.18 2.35
C ALA A 253 8.90 -7.26 1.14
N ILE A 254 9.77 -7.55 0.17
CA ILE A 254 9.96 -6.73 -1.04
C ILE A 254 8.65 -6.50 -1.81
N LEU A 255 7.80 -7.52 -1.92
CA LEU A 255 6.53 -7.43 -2.63
C LEU A 255 5.43 -6.70 -1.84
N LEU A 256 5.54 -6.65 -0.51
CA LEU A 256 4.62 -5.89 0.36
C LEU A 256 5.15 -4.51 0.74
N VAL A 257 6.47 -4.32 0.71
CA VAL A 257 7.25 -3.21 1.23
C VAL A 257 8.42 -3.01 0.27
N SER A 258 8.38 -1.94 -0.51
CA SER A 258 9.56 -1.07 -0.57
C SER A 258 9.20 0.20 0.24
N CYS A 259 10.00 1.25 0.48
CA CYS A 259 9.80 2.09 1.70
C CYS A 259 9.48 3.60 1.56
N SER A 260 8.75 4.08 2.58
CA SER A 260 8.92 5.33 3.34
C SER A 260 8.55 6.69 2.72
N THR A 261 7.31 7.15 2.95
CA THR A 261 7.06 8.25 3.90
C THR A 261 5.78 7.97 4.71
N ALA A 262 5.76 8.37 5.97
CA ALA A 262 4.79 7.96 6.98
C ALA A 262 3.32 8.35 6.66
N ALA A 263 2.47 7.38 6.31
CA ALA A 263 1.06 7.26 6.76
C ALA A 263 0.27 6.19 5.96
N ALA A 264 0.36 4.91 6.33
CA ALA A 264 -0.61 3.90 5.86
C ALA A 264 -0.63 2.63 6.74
N VAL A 265 -1.21 2.69 7.94
CA VAL A 265 -1.60 1.48 8.68
C VAL A 265 -2.98 1.06 8.21
N CYS A 266 -3.02 0.33 7.09
CA CYS A 266 -4.07 -0.63 6.71
C CYS A 266 -3.63 -1.42 5.46
N CYS A 267 -2.55 -2.20 5.58
CA CYS A 267 -2.12 -3.22 4.62
C CYS A 267 -2.23 -2.82 3.12
N VAL A 268 -1.82 -1.63 2.72
CA VAL A 268 -1.65 -1.30 1.29
C VAL A 268 -0.19 -1.66 0.93
N PRO A 269 0.07 -2.49 -0.09
CA PRO A 269 1.43 -2.81 -0.52
C PRO A 269 2.12 -1.55 -1.01
N TYR A 270 3.33 -1.26 -0.54
CA TYR A 270 4.06 -0.06 -0.91
C TYR A 270 4.27 0.14 -2.41
N LEU A 271 4.49 -0.92 -3.18
CA LEU A 271 4.68 -0.74 -4.61
C LEU A 271 3.41 -0.16 -5.25
N ASP A 272 2.24 -0.30 -4.64
CA ASP A 272 1.00 0.35 -5.07
C ASP A 272 0.88 1.80 -4.54
N GLU A 273 1.73 2.21 -3.59
CA GLU A 273 1.85 3.60 -3.12
C GLU A 273 2.90 4.39 -3.91
N LYS A 274 4.11 3.83 -4.13
CA LYS A 274 5.16 4.47 -4.95
C LYS A 274 4.91 4.31 -6.45
N TYR A 275 4.34 3.18 -6.88
CA TYR A 275 3.98 2.88 -8.26
C TYR A 275 2.52 2.39 -8.33
N PRO A 276 1.53 3.28 -8.16
CA PRO A 276 0.12 2.92 -8.08
C PRO A 276 -0.42 2.24 -9.35
N GLN A 277 0.34 2.28 -10.44
CA GLN A 277 0.06 1.52 -11.65
C GLN A 277 0.21 0.02 -11.36
N HIS A 278 -0.83 -0.74 -11.70
CA HIS A 278 -0.93 -2.19 -11.48
C HIS A 278 -0.82 -2.62 -10.01
N PRO A 279 -1.93 -2.51 -9.24
CA PRO A 279 -1.93 -2.92 -7.84
C PRO A 279 -1.65 -4.41 -7.67
N LEU A 280 -0.78 -4.78 -6.73
CA LEU A 280 -0.45 -6.18 -6.45
C LEU A 280 -1.43 -6.84 -5.48
N LEU A 281 -2.34 -6.09 -4.86
CA LEU A 281 -3.44 -6.64 -4.07
C LEU A 281 -4.79 -6.10 -4.54
N PRO A 282 -5.86 -6.93 -4.48
CA PRO A 282 -7.20 -6.46 -4.77
C PRO A 282 -7.71 -5.53 -3.67
N THR A 283 -8.66 -4.66 -4.03
CA THR A 283 -9.33 -3.75 -3.10
C THR A 283 -10.35 -4.46 -2.20
N ASP A 284 -10.95 -5.56 -2.67
CA ASP A 284 -11.86 -6.38 -1.87
C ASP A 284 -11.13 -7.09 -0.73
N LEU A 285 -11.60 -6.87 0.51
CA LEU A 285 -10.95 -7.36 1.72
C LEU A 285 -10.85 -8.89 1.75
N LYS A 286 -11.87 -9.61 1.27
CA LYS A 286 -11.87 -11.08 1.28
C LYS A 286 -10.84 -11.62 0.29
N ARG A 287 -10.85 -11.16 -0.96
CA ARG A 287 -9.86 -11.55 -1.97
C ARG A 287 -8.44 -11.15 -1.56
N LYS A 288 -8.28 -10.03 -0.87
CA LYS A 288 -7.00 -9.58 -0.32
C LYS A 288 -6.46 -10.55 0.74
N ALA A 289 -7.32 -11.00 1.65
CA ALA A 289 -6.96 -12.00 2.64
C ALA A 289 -6.55 -13.34 1.98
N ILE A 290 -7.27 -13.76 0.94
CA ILE A 290 -6.93 -14.99 0.18
C ILE A 290 -5.59 -14.83 -0.55
N ASN A 291 -5.31 -13.67 -1.15
CA ASN A 291 -4.01 -13.41 -1.78
C ASN A 291 -2.85 -13.55 -0.79
N LEU A 292 -2.98 -12.93 0.38
CA LEU A 292 -1.98 -13.02 1.44
C LEU A 292 -1.85 -14.46 1.97
N GLN A 293 -2.96 -15.19 2.10
CA GLN A 293 -2.96 -16.58 2.53
C GLN A 293 -2.22 -17.49 1.54
N VAL A 294 -2.52 -17.36 0.24
CA VAL A 294 -1.83 -18.11 -0.83
C VAL A 294 -0.34 -17.80 -0.83
N ALA A 295 0.02 -16.52 -0.81
CA ALA A 295 1.42 -16.09 -0.77
C ALA A 295 2.13 -16.66 0.46
N ASN A 296 1.48 -16.65 1.64
CA ASN A 296 2.08 -17.14 2.87
C ASN A 296 2.23 -18.67 2.88
N ILE A 297 1.26 -19.43 2.35
CA ILE A 297 1.38 -20.89 2.19
C ILE A 297 2.62 -21.21 1.35
N VAL A 298 2.80 -20.52 0.22
CA VAL A 298 3.97 -20.71 -0.63
C VAL A 298 5.27 -20.29 0.09
N SER A 299 5.26 -19.15 0.78
CA SER A 299 6.45 -18.56 1.41
C SER A 299 6.91 -19.25 2.68
N ALA A 300 5.99 -19.79 3.48
CA ALA A 300 6.28 -20.37 4.78
C ALA A 300 6.20 -21.90 4.80
N SER A 301 5.28 -22.50 4.03
CA SER A 301 4.96 -23.93 4.12
C SER A 301 5.45 -24.75 2.92
N ILE A 302 5.95 -24.10 1.86
CA ILE A 302 6.41 -24.78 0.65
C ILE A 302 7.86 -24.44 0.34
N GLN A 303 8.15 -23.19 -0.02
CA GLN A 303 9.46 -22.79 -0.56
C GLN A 303 10.64 -23.07 0.41
N PRO A 304 10.54 -22.77 1.73
CA PRO A 304 11.65 -23.01 2.65
C PRO A 304 12.00 -24.49 2.79
N LEU A 305 11.01 -25.37 2.60
CA LEU A 305 11.16 -26.82 2.74
C LEU A 305 11.85 -27.48 1.53
N GLN A 306 12.14 -26.73 0.48
CA GLN A 306 12.79 -27.24 -0.74
C GLN A 306 13.89 -26.31 -1.27
N ASN A 307 14.31 -25.35 -0.45
CA ASN A 307 15.35 -24.41 -0.82
C ASN A 307 16.72 -25.11 -0.90
N LEU A 308 17.69 -24.47 -1.57
CA LEU A 308 19.01 -25.07 -1.80
C LEU A 308 19.74 -25.43 -0.50
N VAL A 309 19.61 -24.62 0.55
CA VAL A 309 20.33 -24.82 1.82
C VAL A 309 19.80 -26.06 2.53
N LEU A 310 18.48 -26.18 2.66
CA LEU A 310 17.86 -27.34 3.29
C LEU A 310 18.09 -28.62 2.48
N LEU A 311 17.95 -28.57 1.14
CA LEU A 311 18.19 -29.75 0.32
C LEU A 311 19.67 -30.18 0.35
N SER A 312 20.61 -29.24 0.45
CA SER A 312 22.03 -29.56 0.66
C SER A 312 22.25 -30.23 2.02
N TYR A 313 21.60 -29.74 3.07
CA TYR A 313 21.67 -30.35 4.40
C TYR A 313 21.10 -31.77 4.40
N ILE A 314 19.93 -31.98 3.78
CA ILE A 314 19.32 -33.31 3.67
C ILE A 314 20.25 -34.26 2.92
N LYS A 315 20.78 -33.81 1.78
CA LYS A 315 21.74 -34.58 0.97
C LYS A 315 22.96 -35.01 1.78
N GLU A 316 23.52 -34.10 2.58
CA GLU A 316 24.72 -34.36 3.38
C GLU A 316 24.45 -35.29 4.56
N LYS A 317 23.33 -35.12 5.26
CA LYS A 317 23.04 -35.85 6.50
C LYS A 317 22.31 -37.17 6.29
N PHE A 318 21.48 -37.27 5.26
CA PHE A 318 20.57 -38.40 5.05
C PHE A 318 20.72 -39.06 3.67
N GLY A 319 21.53 -38.49 2.78
CA GLY A 319 21.79 -39.04 1.44
C GLY A 319 20.96 -38.37 0.32
N PRO A 320 21.43 -38.41 -0.94
CA PRO A 320 20.76 -37.80 -2.08
C PRO A 320 19.39 -38.42 -2.42
N GLU A 321 19.16 -39.67 -2.06
CA GLU A 321 17.91 -40.41 -2.27
C GLU A 321 16.71 -39.80 -1.53
N GLU A 322 16.95 -39.17 -0.37
CA GLU A 322 15.90 -38.55 0.46
C GLU A 322 15.39 -37.20 -0.06
N ILE A 323 16.15 -36.57 -0.97
CA ILE A 323 15.78 -35.24 -1.52
C ILE A 323 14.43 -35.31 -2.24
N THR A 324 14.25 -36.31 -3.12
CA THR A 324 13.07 -36.39 -3.98
C THR A 324 11.80 -36.72 -3.20
N PRO A 325 11.76 -37.74 -2.32
CA PRO A 325 10.61 -38.02 -1.46
C PRO A 325 10.23 -36.82 -0.58
N TRP A 326 11.21 -36.17 0.06
CA TRP A 326 10.99 -35.00 0.90
C TRP A 326 10.29 -33.87 0.15
N VAL A 327 10.84 -33.51 -1.02
CA VAL A 327 10.31 -32.45 -1.86
C VAL A 327 8.88 -32.79 -2.34
N LYS A 328 8.66 -34.03 -2.82
CA LYS A 328 7.34 -34.47 -3.28
C LYS A 328 6.28 -34.41 -2.19
N TYR A 329 6.62 -34.82 -0.96
CA TYR A 329 5.70 -34.82 0.17
C TYR A 329 5.23 -33.39 0.52
N HIS A 330 6.17 -32.47 0.74
CA HIS A 330 5.85 -31.10 1.13
C HIS A 330 5.14 -30.32 0.02
N LEU A 331 5.55 -30.53 -1.24
CA LEU A 331 4.87 -29.93 -2.38
C LEU A 331 3.45 -30.46 -2.55
N GLY A 332 3.26 -31.79 -2.48
CA GLY A 332 1.93 -32.39 -2.63
C GLY A 332 0.93 -31.87 -1.59
N ASN A 333 1.37 -31.77 -0.33
CA ASN A 333 0.56 -31.20 0.75
C ASN A 333 0.23 -29.72 0.51
N GLY A 334 1.23 -28.92 0.13
CA GLY A 334 1.04 -27.50 -0.16
C GLY A 334 0.13 -27.25 -1.35
N PHE A 335 0.29 -28.02 -2.43
CA PHE A 335 -0.48 -27.88 -3.66
C PHE A 335 -1.92 -28.34 -3.46
N ALA A 336 -2.15 -29.43 -2.73
CA ALA A 336 -3.49 -29.85 -2.34
C ALA A 336 -4.22 -28.77 -1.53
N ALA A 337 -3.52 -28.12 -0.59
CA ALA A 337 -4.08 -27.02 0.20
C ALA A 337 -4.42 -25.80 -0.69
N LEU A 338 -3.52 -25.43 -1.61
CA LEU A 338 -3.74 -24.31 -2.54
C LEU A 338 -4.88 -24.60 -3.53
N GLU A 339 -4.94 -25.80 -4.09
CA GLU A 339 -6.01 -26.25 -4.99
C GLU A 339 -7.38 -26.17 -4.28
N GLY A 340 -7.46 -26.66 -3.04
CA GLY A 340 -8.67 -26.57 -2.22
C GLY A 340 -9.05 -25.12 -1.87
N LEU A 341 -8.07 -24.30 -1.52
CA LEU A 341 -8.28 -22.89 -1.16
C LEU A 341 -8.82 -22.08 -2.35
N LEU A 342 -8.26 -22.29 -3.55
CA LEU A 342 -8.55 -21.49 -4.73
C LEU A 342 -9.85 -21.87 -5.44
N LYS A 343 -10.46 -23.00 -5.09
CA LYS A 343 -11.67 -23.56 -5.75
C LYS A 343 -12.81 -22.55 -5.96
N ASN A 344 -13.02 -21.64 -5.01
CA ASN A 344 -14.11 -20.66 -5.05
C ASN A 344 -13.65 -19.24 -5.42
N TYR A 345 -12.37 -19.03 -5.71
CA TYR A 345 -11.79 -17.70 -5.95
C TYR A 345 -11.14 -17.58 -7.33
N ALA A 346 -10.63 -18.68 -7.87
CA ALA A 346 -9.91 -18.67 -9.13
C ALA A 346 -10.84 -18.31 -10.30
N GLY A 347 -10.45 -17.28 -11.05
CA GLY A 347 -11.01 -16.91 -12.34
C GLY A 347 -10.00 -17.25 -13.42
N ARG A 348 -9.72 -16.32 -14.35
CA ARG A 348 -8.57 -16.44 -15.26
C ARG A 348 -7.24 -16.65 -14.51
N TYR A 349 -7.08 -15.96 -13.39
CA TYR A 349 -5.93 -16.02 -12.47
C TYR A 349 -6.37 -16.48 -11.07
N ALA A 350 -5.45 -16.50 -10.10
CA ALA A 350 -5.64 -17.13 -8.80
C ALA A 350 -6.85 -16.57 -8.02
N THR A 351 -7.14 -15.27 -8.13
CA THR A 351 -8.27 -14.65 -7.42
C THR A 351 -9.14 -13.74 -8.31
N GLY A 352 -9.54 -14.25 -9.48
CA GLY A 352 -10.39 -13.54 -10.44
C GLY A 352 -9.73 -13.40 -11.80
N ASP A 353 -9.98 -12.28 -12.49
CA ASP A 353 -9.51 -12.08 -13.87
C ASP A 353 -8.32 -11.11 -13.99
N GLU A 354 -7.76 -10.68 -12.85
CA GLU A 354 -6.56 -9.84 -12.76
C GLU A 354 -5.46 -10.57 -11.96
N VAL A 355 -4.20 -10.21 -12.27
CA VAL A 355 -3.01 -10.77 -11.61
C VAL A 355 -2.73 -10.03 -10.32
N PHE A 356 -2.59 -10.75 -9.23
CA PHE A 356 -2.27 -10.22 -7.90
C PHE A 356 -1.16 -11.04 -7.22
N LEU A 357 -0.85 -10.70 -5.97
CA LEU A 357 0.21 -11.29 -5.16
C LEU A 357 0.17 -12.83 -5.14
N ALA A 358 -1.01 -13.45 -5.10
CA ALA A 358 -1.14 -14.90 -5.17
C ALA A 358 -0.43 -15.48 -6.41
N ASP A 359 -0.67 -14.88 -7.58
CA ASP A 359 -0.11 -15.31 -8.86
C ASP A 359 1.41 -15.18 -8.90
N LEU A 360 1.94 -14.08 -8.35
CA LEU A 360 3.38 -13.84 -8.24
C LEU A 360 4.08 -14.93 -7.42
N PHE A 361 3.42 -15.48 -6.40
CA PHE A 361 3.97 -16.58 -5.60
C PHE A 361 3.75 -17.95 -6.25
N LEU A 362 2.60 -18.17 -6.86
CA LEU A 362 2.24 -19.44 -7.51
C LEU A 362 3.10 -19.70 -8.74
N ALA A 363 3.28 -18.72 -9.63
CA ALA A 363 3.92 -18.97 -10.92
C ALA A 363 5.37 -19.51 -10.79
N PRO A 364 6.28 -18.90 -10.00
CA PRO A 364 7.61 -19.46 -9.79
C PRO A 364 7.58 -20.82 -9.09
N GLN A 365 6.61 -21.03 -8.20
CA GLN A 365 6.49 -22.27 -7.45
C GLN A 365 6.03 -23.43 -8.33
N ILE A 366 5.05 -23.20 -9.20
CA ILE A 366 4.56 -24.18 -10.17
C ILE A 366 5.62 -24.43 -11.25
N HIS A 367 6.25 -23.38 -11.78
CA HIS A 367 7.32 -23.52 -12.76
C HIS A 367 8.46 -24.41 -12.23
N SER A 368 9.00 -24.09 -11.04
CA SER A 368 10.05 -24.91 -10.44
C SER A 368 9.58 -26.34 -10.17
N PHE A 369 8.30 -26.57 -9.94
CA PHE A 369 7.78 -27.90 -9.68
C PHE A 369 7.80 -28.79 -10.93
N VAL A 370 7.31 -28.24 -12.05
CA VAL A 370 7.27 -28.93 -13.33
C VAL A 370 8.69 -29.15 -13.87
N THR A 371 9.51 -28.10 -13.92
CA THR A 371 10.79 -28.16 -14.63
C THR A 371 11.92 -28.81 -13.83
N ARG A 372 11.92 -28.68 -12.49
CA ARG A 372 13.01 -29.18 -11.66
C ARG A 372 12.72 -30.55 -11.04
N PHE A 373 11.47 -30.79 -10.66
CA PHE A 373 11.08 -32.00 -9.93
C PHE A 373 10.22 -32.95 -10.76
N ASN A 374 9.94 -32.60 -12.02
CA ASN A 374 9.27 -33.42 -13.02
C ASN A 374 7.94 -34.00 -12.51
N PHE A 375 7.20 -33.17 -11.77
CA PHE A 375 5.95 -33.57 -11.13
C PHE A 375 4.75 -33.36 -12.05
N ASP A 376 3.77 -34.23 -11.92
CA ASP A 376 2.53 -34.19 -12.69
C ASP A 376 1.50 -33.25 -12.05
N LEU A 377 1.09 -32.22 -12.80
CA LEU A 377 0.06 -31.26 -12.38
C LEU A 377 -1.37 -31.75 -12.65
N SER A 378 -1.56 -32.92 -13.28
CA SER A 378 -2.90 -33.45 -13.61
C SER A 378 -3.84 -33.57 -12.40
N GLN A 379 -3.27 -33.76 -11.21
CA GLN A 379 -3.99 -33.87 -9.94
C GLN A 379 -4.45 -32.51 -9.40
N TYR A 380 -3.97 -31.40 -9.97
CA TYR A 380 -4.22 -30.02 -9.54
C TYR A 380 -4.72 -29.18 -10.73
N PRO A 381 -5.97 -29.39 -11.20
CA PRO A 381 -6.48 -28.77 -12.42
C PRO A 381 -6.49 -27.23 -12.37
N ILE A 382 -6.73 -26.62 -11.21
CA ILE A 382 -6.66 -25.16 -11.07
C ILE A 382 -5.21 -24.70 -11.24
N LEU A 383 -4.26 -25.29 -10.51
CA LEU A 383 -2.84 -24.91 -10.63
C LEU A 383 -2.29 -25.16 -12.04
N SER A 384 -2.70 -26.26 -12.69
CA SER A 384 -2.35 -26.57 -14.09
C SER A 384 -2.84 -25.48 -15.04
N ARG A 385 -4.12 -25.10 -14.95
CA ARG A 385 -4.70 -24.02 -15.76
C ARG A 385 -4.03 -22.67 -15.49
N LEU A 386 -3.72 -22.37 -14.23
CA LEU A 386 -3.02 -21.13 -13.87
C LEU A 386 -1.62 -21.08 -14.49
N ASN A 387 -0.89 -22.19 -14.49
CA ASN A 387 0.42 -22.29 -15.12
C ASN A 387 0.37 -21.96 -16.63
N GLU A 388 -0.64 -22.49 -17.33
CA GLU A 388 -0.88 -22.16 -18.73
C GLU A 388 -1.20 -20.67 -18.90
N ALA A 389 -2.09 -20.11 -18.07
CA ALA A 389 -2.44 -18.69 -18.12
C ALA A 389 -1.23 -17.77 -17.89
N TYR A 390 -0.35 -18.10 -16.94
CA TYR A 390 0.86 -17.31 -16.66
C TYR A 390 1.84 -17.33 -17.83
N SER A 391 1.95 -18.47 -18.55
CA SER A 391 2.87 -18.60 -19.69
C SER A 391 2.56 -17.65 -20.85
N LEU A 392 1.33 -17.12 -20.91
CA LEU A 392 0.89 -16.20 -21.95
C LEU A 392 1.20 -14.74 -21.64
N LEU A 393 1.61 -14.41 -20.40
CA LEU A 393 1.81 -13.02 -19.98
C LEU A 393 3.26 -12.55 -20.21
N PRO A 394 3.48 -11.43 -20.93
CA PRO A 394 4.84 -10.92 -21.19
C PRO A 394 5.65 -10.68 -19.91
N ALA A 395 5.03 -10.15 -18.86
CA ALA A 395 5.71 -9.89 -17.59
C ALA A 395 6.27 -11.17 -16.93
N PHE A 396 5.57 -12.30 -17.10
CA PHE A 396 6.00 -13.60 -16.60
C PHE A 396 7.05 -14.21 -17.53
N GLN A 397 6.82 -14.15 -18.85
CA GLN A 397 7.76 -14.63 -19.87
C GLN A 397 9.14 -13.95 -19.75
N ASN A 398 9.18 -12.64 -19.49
CA ASN A 398 10.43 -11.88 -19.35
C ASN A 398 11.16 -12.18 -18.04
N ALA A 399 10.44 -12.62 -17.02
CA ALA A 399 11.00 -13.01 -15.73
C ALA A 399 11.46 -14.48 -15.67
N MET A 400 11.21 -15.26 -16.74
CA MET A 400 11.53 -16.68 -16.83
C MET A 400 13.03 -16.94 -16.58
N PRO A 401 13.37 -18.04 -15.86
CA PRO A 401 14.76 -18.35 -15.51
C PRO A 401 15.72 -18.37 -16.71
N GLU A 402 15.28 -18.88 -17.86
CA GLU A 402 16.04 -19.00 -19.11
C GLU A 402 16.32 -17.67 -19.82
N LYS A 403 15.63 -16.59 -19.43
CA LYS A 403 15.86 -15.25 -19.99
C LYS A 403 16.73 -14.35 -19.11
N GLN A 404 17.25 -14.89 -18.00
CA GLN A 404 18.05 -14.09 -17.07
C GLN A 404 19.52 -14.06 -17.48
N PRO A 405 20.26 -12.97 -17.20
CA PRO A 405 21.65 -12.81 -17.64
C PRO A 405 22.60 -13.90 -17.13
N ASP A 406 22.30 -14.51 -15.98
CA ASP A 406 23.08 -15.58 -15.35
C ASP A 406 22.56 -16.99 -15.67
N TYR A 407 21.66 -17.13 -16.67
CA TYR A 407 21.25 -18.44 -17.17
C TYR A 407 22.45 -19.18 -17.79
N PRO A 408 22.70 -20.47 -17.45
CA PRO A 408 23.80 -21.22 -18.03
C PRO A 408 23.63 -21.37 -19.54
N SER A 409 24.55 -20.82 -20.33
CA SER A 409 24.65 -21.14 -21.74
C SER A 409 24.94 -22.64 -21.89
N SER A 410 24.26 -23.33 -22.81
CA SER A 410 24.38 -24.77 -23.11
C SER A 410 25.78 -25.22 -23.59
N SER A 411 26.79 -24.36 -23.49
CA SER A 411 28.15 -24.53 -23.99
C SER A 411 29.19 -24.98 -22.95
N THR A 412 28.78 -25.43 -21.77
CA THR A 412 29.69 -26.10 -20.82
C THR A 412 29.04 -27.37 -20.31
N SER A 413 29.21 -28.44 -21.10
CA SER A 413 29.04 -29.84 -20.68
C SER A 413 30.36 -30.38 -20.13
#